data_AF-A0A8B9L8M5-F1
#
_entry.id   AF-A0A8B9L8M5-F1
#
_cell.length_a   1.000
_cell.length_b   1.000
_cell.length_c   1.000
_cell.angle_alpha   90.00
_cell.angle_beta   90.00
_cell.angle_gamma   90.00
#
_symmetry.space_group_name_H-M   'P 1'
#
loop_
_entity.id
_entity.type
_entity.pdbx_description
1 polymer ?
#
loop_
_entity_poly.entity_id
_entity_poly.type
_entity_poly.pdbx_seq_one_letter_code
_entity_poly.pdbx_strand_id
1 'polypeptide(L)'
;MSAKAISEQTGKDFLYKHICTTAAVQNRFRYANVTAETRWDQLVQDHPWLLTERLVVKPDQLIKRRGKLGLVGVNLDLQGVKEWLRPRLMRETTVRSHTHTSHSYIIHSEEEFYVCIYAAREGDYVLFHHEGGVDVGDVDSKAQKLLVGVDEKLRPDDVKQKLLTHVPADKKEVLTSFLVGLFNLYEDLYFTYLEINPLVVTKNGVYVLDMAAKIDATADYLCKAKWGDVEFPPPFGREAYPEEAYIADLDAKSGASLKLTLLNPRGRIWTMVAGGGASVVYSDTICDLGGVNELANYGEYSGAPSEQQTYDYAKTILSLMTREKHHDGKVLIIGGSIANFTNVAATFKGIVRAIRDYQEPLKEHEVSIFVRRGGPNYQEGLRVMGEVGKTTGIPIHVFGTETHMTAIVGMALGHRPIATQPRVAAHTANFLLNTSGSSLVLRTLRLSQLIPDSNALPTLTMLLPCQNINYSKTTWSTYQGDSWAHTITS
;
A
#
# COMPACT_ATOMS: atom_id res chain seq x y z
N MET A 1 4.61 -7.36 3.51
CA MET A 1 3.45 -7.87 2.78
C MET A 1 2.50 -6.73 2.50
N SER A 2 2.15 -6.52 1.23
CA SER A 2 1.13 -5.55 0.83
C SER A 2 0.15 -6.28 -0.08
N ALA A 3 -0.93 -6.77 0.51
CA ALA A 3 -1.99 -7.45 -0.22
C ALA A 3 -2.73 -6.44 -1.10
N LYS A 4 -2.59 -6.55 -2.41
CA LYS A 4 -3.27 -5.68 -3.39
C LYS A 4 -4.36 -6.45 -4.11
N ALA A 5 -5.51 -5.80 -4.28
CA ALA A 5 -6.60 -6.35 -5.05
C ALA A 5 -6.25 -6.39 -6.54
N ILE A 6 -6.73 -7.42 -7.23
CA ILE A 6 -6.66 -7.57 -8.69
C ILE A 6 -8.08 -7.58 -9.25
N SER A 7 -8.21 -7.22 -10.52
CA SER A 7 -9.50 -7.28 -11.23
C SER A 7 -10.02 -8.72 -11.31
N GLU A 8 -11.32 -8.88 -11.53
CA GLU A 8 -11.92 -10.19 -11.76
C GLU A 8 -11.31 -10.86 -12.99
N GLN A 9 -11.06 -10.09 -14.05
CA GLN A 9 -10.39 -10.56 -15.26
C GLN A 9 -9.01 -11.14 -14.92
N THR A 10 -8.15 -10.39 -14.23
CA THR A 10 -6.79 -10.86 -13.88
C THR A 10 -6.85 -12.10 -12.99
N GLY A 11 -7.77 -12.15 -12.02
CA GLY A 11 -7.96 -13.34 -11.19
C GLY A 11 -8.36 -14.58 -12.00
N LYS A 12 -9.31 -14.43 -12.94
CA LYS A 12 -9.75 -15.52 -13.82
C LYS A 12 -8.67 -15.94 -14.82
N ASP A 13 -7.90 -14.99 -15.34
CA ASP A 13 -6.71 -15.23 -16.15
C ASP A 13 -5.74 -16.18 -15.44
N PHE A 14 -5.40 -15.87 -14.19
CA PHE A 14 -4.53 -16.70 -13.36
C PHE A 14 -5.13 -18.07 -13.11
N LEU A 15 -6.41 -18.13 -12.75
CA LEU A 15 -7.13 -19.37 -12.55
C LEU A 15 -7.06 -20.26 -13.80
N TYR A 16 -7.42 -19.76 -14.98
CA TYR A 16 -7.47 -20.56 -16.19
C TYR A 16 -6.09 -20.99 -16.71
N LYS A 17 -5.05 -20.18 -16.48
CA LYS A 17 -3.68 -20.52 -16.88
C LYS A 17 -3.04 -21.55 -15.96
N HIS A 18 -3.32 -21.50 -14.65
CA HIS A 18 -2.49 -22.22 -13.67
C HIS A 18 -3.24 -23.24 -12.81
N ILE A 19 -4.58 -23.29 -12.83
CA ILE A 19 -5.30 -24.26 -11.99
C ILE A 19 -5.05 -25.69 -12.48
N CYS A 20 -4.57 -26.53 -11.58
CA CYS A 20 -4.36 -27.97 -11.77
C CYS A 20 -5.45 -28.74 -11.03
N THR A 21 -6.47 -29.17 -11.75
CA THR A 21 -7.61 -29.93 -11.21
C THR A 21 -8.08 -30.95 -12.24
N THR A 22 -8.62 -32.08 -11.77
CA THR A 22 -9.30 -33.05 -12.64
C THR A 22 -10.74 -32.63 -12.95
N ALA A 23 -11.29 -31.65 -12.25
CA ALA A 23 -12.59 -31.07 -12.56
C ALA A 23 -12.53 -30.31 -13.89
N ALA A 24 -13.50 -30.57 -14.78
CA ALA A 24 -13.59 -29.88 -16.05
C ALA A 24 -14.01 -28.41 -15.83
N VAL A 25 -13.06 -27.48 -15.86
CA VAL A 25 -13.32 -26.03 -15.75
C VAL A 25 -13.83 -25.53 -17.10
N GLN A 26 -15.08 -25.09 -17.13
CA GLN A 26 -15.79 -24.63 -18.31
C GLN A 26 -15.56 -23.12 -18.56
N ASN A 27 -15.85 -22.66 -19.78
CA ASN A 27 -15.72 -21.25 -20.20
C ASN A 27 -14.33 -20.63 -19.98
N ARG A 28 -13.27 -21.45 -20.00
CA ARG A 28 -11.87 -20.98 -19.96
C ARG A 28 -11.62 -19.94 -21.05
N PHE A 29 -11.09 -18.79 -20.64
CA PHE A 29 -10.78 -17.65 -21.53
C PHE A 29 -11.98 -17.07 -22.31
N ARG A 30 -13.22 -17.33 -21.87
CA ARG A 30 -14.44 -16.77 -22.48
C ARG A 30 -14.91 -15.54 -21.72
N TYR A 31 -14.13 -14.47 -21.82
CA TYR A 31 -14.46 -13.13 -21.36
C TYR A 31 -13.94 -12.12 -22.39
N ALA A 32 -14.54 -10.94 -22.42
CA ALA A 32 -14.18 -9.85 -23.32
C ALA A 32 -14.24 -8.54 -22.54
N ASN A 33 -13.18 -7.72 -22.63
CA ASN A 33 -13.13 -6.43 -21.96
C ASN A 33 -13.74 -5.35 -22.88
N VAL A 34 -14.52 -4.44 -22.30
CA VAL A 34 -15.14 -3.32 -23.00
C VAL A 34 -14.84 -2.02 -22.25
N THR A 35 -14.16 -1.11 -22.94
CA THR A 35 -13.85 0.26 -22.53
C THR A 35 -14.52 1.27 -23.48
N ALA A 36 -14.35 2.57 -23.23
CA ALA A 36 -14.86 3.62 -24.11
C ALA A 36 -14.23 3.61 -25.52
N GLU A 37 -13.00 3.10 -25.63
CA GLU A 37 -12.20 3.02 -26.85
C GLU A 37 -12.43 1.72 -27.63
N THR A 38 -13.28 0.82 -27.11
CA THR A 38 -13.47 -0.51 -27.69
C THR A 38 -14.13 -0.45 -29.06
N ARG A 39 -13.45 -1.03 -30.06
CA ARG A 39 -14.00 -1.24 -31.40
C ARG A 39 -14.75 -2.56 -31.45
N TRP A 40 -16.07 -2.50 -31.50
CA TRP A 40 -16.95 -3.69 -31.47
C TRP A 40 -16.65 -4.70 -32.57
N ASP A 41 -16.32 -4.24 -33.78
CA ASP A 41 -16.02 -5.14 -34.90
C ASP A 41 -14.75 -5.97 -34.64
N GLN A 42 -13.73 -5.36 -34.04
CA GLN A 42 -12.51 -6.07 -33.63
C GLN A 42 -12.80 -7.02 -32.47
N LEU A 43 -13.56 -6.58 -31.47
CA LEU A 43 -13.92 -7.40 -30.31
C LEU A 43 -14.62 -8.70 -30.72
N VAL A 44 -15.51 -8.62 -31.73
CA VAL A 44 -16.21 -9.78 -32.28
C VAL A 44 -15.29 -10.68 -33.10
N GLN A 45 -14.33 -10.12 -33.83
CA GLN A 45 -13.31 -10.92 -34.54
C GLN A 45 -12.43 -11.69 -33.56
N ASP A 46 -12.01 -11.06 -32.47
CA ASP A 46 -11.15 -11.66 -31.45
C ASP A 46 -11.94 -12.66 -30.57
N HIS A 47 -13.24 -12.44 -30.41
CA HIS A 47 -14.14 -13.27 -29.60
C HIS A 47 -15.43 -13.67 -30.33
N PRO A 48 -15.37 -14.57 -31.33
CA PRO A 48 -16.53 -14.91 -32.17
C PRO A 48 -17.73 -15.49 -31.40
N TRP A 49 -17.48 -16.09 -30.24
CA TRP A 49 -18.52 -16.66 -29.38
C TRP A 49 -19.53 -15.63 -28.85
N LEU A 50 -19.17 -14.33 -28.87
CA LEU A 50 -20.08 -13.24 -28.52
C LEU A 50 -21.33 -13.20 -29.40
N LEU A 51 -21.27 -13.72 -30.62
CA LEU A 51 -22.40 -13.73 -31.57
C LEU A 51 -23.35 -14.92 -31.36
N THR A 52 -22.86 -16.01 -30.77
CA THR A 52 -23.59 -17.29 -30.72
C THR A 52 -24.19 -17.59 -29.36
N GLU A 53 -23.69 -16.95 -28.30
CA GLU A 53 -24.06 -17.28 -26.92
C GLU A 53 -24.82 -16.15 -26.23
N ARG A 54 -25.54 -16.52 -25.17
CA ARG A 54 -26.10 -15.57 -24.22
C ARG A 54 -25.02 -15.10 -23.27
N LEU A 55 -25.03 -13.82 -22.97
CA LEU A 55 -23.96 -13.07 -22.33
C LEU A 55 -24.40 -12.52 -20.97
N VAL A 56 -23.40 -12.31 -20.12
CA VAL A 56 -23.51 -11.55 -18.88
C VAL A 56 -22.53 -10.38 -18.96
N VAL A 57 -22.98 -9.18 -18.63
CA VAL A 57 -22.17 -7.95 -18.63
C VAL A 57 -22.19 -7.33 -17.23
N LYS A 58 -21.01 -6.95 -16.73
CA LYS A 58 -20.84 -6.34 -15.40
C LYS A 58 -19.56 -5.51 -15.36
N PRO A 59 -19.47 -4.45 -14.53
CA PRO A 59 -18.25 -3.68 -14.37
C PRO A 59 -17.21 -4.47 -13.57
N ASP A 60 -15.94 -4.32 -13.95
CA ASP A 60 -14.77 -4.91 -13.27
C ASP A 60 -13.86 -3.82 -12.71
N GLN A 61 -14.34 -3.16 -11.65
CA GLN A 61 -13.66 -2.03 -10.99
C GLN A 61 -13.64 -2.22 -9.47
N LEU A 62 -13.43 -3.46 -9.02
CA LEU A 62 -13.44 -3.85 -7.59
C LEU A 62 -14.77 -3.58 -6.86
N ILE A 63 -15.87 -3.38 -7.59
CA ILE A 63 -17.21 -3.16 -7.03
C ILE A 63 -17.75 -4.48 -6.49
N LYS A 64 -18.15 -4.49 -5.21
CA LYS A 64 -18.82 -5.64 -4.58
C LYS A 64 -20.33 -5.56 -4.72
N ARG A 65 -21.01 -6.70 -4.64
CA ARG A 65 -22.48 -6.81 -4.67
C ARG A 65 -23.13 -6.20 -5.93
N ARG A 66 -22.45 -6.29 -7.08
CA ARG A 66 -22.89 -5.73 -8.38
C ARG A 66 -24.33 -6.10 -8.75
N GLY A 67 -24.74 -7.35 -8.49
CA GLY A 67 -26.11 -7.80 -8.74
C GLY A 67 -27.16 -7.01 -7.94
N LYS A 68 -26.92 -6.78 -6.65
CA LYS A 68 -27.81 -5.98 -5.78
C LYS A 68 -27.83 -4.49 -6.14
N LEU A 69 -26.80 -4.01 -6.84
CA LEU A 69 -26.70 -2.63 -7.33
C LEU A 69 -27.31 -2.46 -8.74
N GLY A 70 -27.86 -3.52 -9.35
CA GLY A 70 -28.37 -3.45 -10.73
C GLY A 70 -27.28 -3.24 -11.78
N LEU A 71 -26.03 -3.56 -11.43
CA LEU A 71 -24.85 -3.40 -12.30
C LEU A 71 -24.49 -4.71 -13.03
N VAL A 72 -25.45 -5.61 -13.21
CA VAL A 72 -25.26 -6.87 -13.94
C VAL A 72 -26.39 -7.04 -14.96
N GLY A 73 -26.05 -7.02 -16.25
CA GLY A 73 -26.94 -7.42 -17.32
C GLY A 73 -26.79 -8.92 -17.55
N VAL A 74 -27.90 -9.67 -17.52
CA VAL A 74 -27.89 -11.15 -17.56
C VAL A 74 -28.68 -11.64 -18.76
N ASN A 75 -28.20 -12.73 -19.38
CA ASN A 75 -28.89 -13.45 -20.45
C ASN A 75 -29.21 -12.55 -21.66
N LEU A 76 -28.26 -11.70 -22.04
CA LEU A 76 -28.37 -10.79 -23.18
C LEU A 76 -27.71 -11.41 -24.41
N ASP A 77 -28.14 -11.07 -25.62
CA ASP A 77 -27.26 -11.23 -26.80
C ASP A 77 -26.32 -10.02 -26.92
N LEU A 78 -25.40 -10.05 -27.89
CA LEU A 78 -24.44 -8.96 -28.11
C LEU A 78 -25.12 -7.60 -28.31
N GLN A 79 -26.27 -7.57 -28.99
CA GLN A 79 -27.00 -6.33 -29.21
C GLN A 79 -27.60 -5.81 -27.89
N GLY A 80 -28.20 -6.68 -27.08
CA GLY A 80 -28.67 -6.37 -25.74
C GLY A 80 -27.55 -5.87 -24.83
N VAL A 81 -26.34 -6.41 -24.92
CA VAL A 81 -25.17 -5.91 -24.17
C VAL A 81 -24.81 -4.47 -24.59
N LYS A 82 -24.77 -4.17 -25.90
CA LYS A 82 -24.50 -2.80 -26.39
C LYS A 82 -25.55 -1.81 -25.89
N GLU A 83 -26.82 -2.19 -25.92
CA GLU A 83 -27.92 -1.36 -25.43
C GLU A 83 -27.86 -1.17 -23.92
N TRP A 84 -27.51 -2.21 -23.16
CA TRP A 84 -27.34 -2.14 -21.71
C TRP A 84 -26.18 -1.21 -21.31
N LEU A 85 -25.08 -1.22 -22.06
CA LEU A 85 -23.91 -0.38 -21.81
C LEU A 85 -24.12 1.09 -22.17
N ARG A 86 -24.90 1.40 -23.22
CA ARG A 86 -25.08 2.78 -23.72
C ARG A 86 -25.45 3.83 -22.65
N PRO A 87 -26.37 3.58 -21.70
CA PRO A 87 -26.66 4.54 -20.63
C PRO A 87 -25.72 4.47 -19.41
N ARG A 88 -24.79 3.51 -19.36
CA ARG A 88 -23.97 3.21 -18.16
C ARG A 88 -22.47 3.46 -18.36
N LEU A 89 -21.95 3.20 -19.56
CA LEU A 89 -20.55 3.40 -19.89
C LEU A 89 -20.21 4.90 -19.81
N MET A 90 -19.09 5.23 -19.16
CA MET A 90 -18.63 6.61 -18.93
C MET A 90 -19.60 7.49 -18.14
N ARG A 91 -20.49 6.91 -17.32
CA ARG A 91 -21.32 7.67 -16.38
C ARG A 91 -20.89 7.43 -14.94
N GLU A 92 -20.85 8.51 -14.16
CA GLU A 92 -20.61 8.43 -12.72
C GLU A 92 -21.69 7.59 -12.04
N THR A 93 -21.26 6.67 -11.18
CA THR A 93 -22.15 5.83 -10.38
C THR A 93 -21.75 5.94 -8.91
N THR A 94 -22.68 6.35 -8.06
CA THR A 94 -22.45 6.44 -6.62
C THR A 94 -22.70 5.09 -5.95
N VAL A 95 -21.77 4.64 -5.11
CA VAL A 95 -21.93 3.42 -4.30
C VAL A 95 -21.85 3.81 -2.81
N ARG A 96 -23.04 3.89 -2.14
CA ARG A 96 -23.42 4.38 -0.77
C ARG A 96 -23.98 5.82 -0.75
N SER A 97 -25.11 6.19 -0.13
CA SER A 97 -25.90 5.66 1.01
C SER A 97 -27.20 4.92 0.64
N HIS A 98 -27.67 4.08 1.56
CA HIS A 98 -28.81 3.16 1.49
C HIS A 98 -29.97 3.56 0.57
N THR A 99 -30.19 2.78 -0.49
CA THR A 99 -31.56 2.47 -0.93
C THR A 99 -31.57 1.08 -1.56
N HIS A 100 -32.19 0.14 -0.85
CA HIS A 100 -32.54 -1.17 -1.36
C HIS A 100 -33.79 -1.04 -2.21
N THR A 101 -33.75 -1.58 -3.43
CA THR A 101 -34.95 -2.13 -4.08
C THR A 101 -34.53 -3.35 -4.87
N SER A 102 -35.21 -4.45 -4.56
CA SER A 102 -35.01 -5.81 -5.06
C SER A 102 -35.46 -5.97 -6.53
N HIS A 103 -35.01 -7.11 -7.08
CA HIS A 103 -35.50 -7.89 -8.23
C HIS A 103 -34.73 -7.77 -9.55
N SER A 104 -33.97 -8.84 -9.84
CA SER A 104 -33.72 -9.40 -11.19
C SER A 104 -33.15 -10.81 -10.99
N TYR A 105 -33.94 -11.84 -11.31
CA TYR A 105 -33.61 -13.25 -11.08
C TYR A 105 -32.69 -13.79 -12.17
N ILE A 106 -31.64 -14.49 -11.77
CA ILE A 106 -30.99 -15.49 -12.63
C ILE A 106 -31.61 -16.83 -12.26
N ILE A 107 -32.43 -17.40 -13.15
CA ILE A 107 -32.87 -18.78 -13.02
C ILE A 107 -31.76 -19.64 -13.62
N HIS A 108 -30.75 -19.98 -12.82
CA HIS A 108 -30.01 -21.22 -13.05
C HIS A 108 -30.76 -22.29 -12.27
N SER A 109 -31.21 -23.35 -12.95
CA SER A 109 -31.81 -24.52 -12.28
C SER A 109 -30.76 -25.43 -11.62
N GLU A 110 -29.54 -24.92 -11.41
CA GLU A 110 -28.38 -25.70 -10.99
C GLU A 110 -27.71 -25.04 -9.77
N GLU A 111 -27.15 -25.88 -8.89
CA GLU A 111 -26.68 -25.51 -7.56
C GLU A 111 -25.50 -24.52 -7.61
N GLU A 112 -25.73 -23.33 -7.05
CA GLU A 112 -24.71 -22.31 -6.80
C GLU A 112 -24.01 -22.62 -5.47
N PHE A 113 -22.69 -22.58 -5.48
CA PHE A 113 -21.83 -22.78 -4.32
C PHE A 113 -21.04 -21.51 -3.99
N TYR A 114 -20.55 -21.42 -2.77
CA TYR A 114 -19.63 -20.39 -2.31
C TYR A 114 -18.29 -21.01 -1.92
N VAL A 115 -17.19 -20.37 -2.33
CA VAL A 115 -15.85 -20.67 -1.81
C VAL A 115 -15.08 -19.38 -1.53
N CYS A 116 -14.37 -19.36 -0.41
CA CYS A 116 -13.40 -18.33 -0.09
C CYS A 116 -12.15 -18.93 0.56
N ILE A 117 -10.97 -18.42 0.20
CA ILE A 117 -9.69 -18.74 0.82
C ILE A 117 -9.07 -17.42 1.27
N TYR A 118 -8.64 -17.33 2.53
CA TYR A 118 -7.97 -16.13 3.02
C TYR A 118 -6.88 -16.44 4.04
N ALA A 119 -5.82 -15.62 4.02
CA ALA A 119 -4.66 -15.76 4.89
C ALA A 119 -4.94 -15.22 6.30
N ALA A 120 -4.45 -15.95 7.30
CA ALA A 120 -4.33 -15.54 8.69
C ALA A 120 -2.89 -15.79 9.17
N ARG A 121 -2.59 -15.42 10.42
CA ARG A 121 -1.23 -15.59 10.96
C ARG A 121 -0.85 -17.07 11.10
N GLU A 122 -1.83 -17.88 11.46
CA GLU A 122 -1.72 -19.31 11.76
C GLU A 122 -1.81 -20.22 10.54
N GLY A 123 -2.13 -19.67 9.36
CA GLY A 123 -2.33 -20.43 8.12
C GLY A 123 -3.44 -19.83 7.26
N ASP A 124 -4.03 -20.64 6.39
CA ASP A 124 -5.05 -20.20 5.44
C ASP A 124 -6.40 -20.87 5.72
N TYR A 125 -7.44 -20.06 5.81
CA TYR A 125 -8.80 -20.55 6.00
C TYR A 125 -9.48 -20.81 4.66
N VAL A 126 -10.02 -22.00 4.49
CA VAL A 126 -10.89 -22.39 3.38
C VAL A 126 -12.32 -22.43 3.87
N LEU A 127 -13.18 -21.59 3.28
CA LEU A 127 -14.60 -21.48 3.55
C LEU A 127 -15.39 -22.07 2.40
N PHE A 128 -16.45 -22.82 2.71
CA PHE A 128 -17.36 -23.38 1.72
C PHE A 128 -18.82 -23.31 2.19
N HIS A 129 -19.73 -22.94 1.29
CA HIS A 129 -21.17 -23.02 1.54
C HIS A 129 -21.91 -23.59 0.33
N HIS A 130 -22.92 -24.43 0.59
CA HIS A 130 -23.67 -25.13 -0.46
C HIS A 130 -24.79 -24.29 -1.08
N GLU A 131 -25.14 -23.16 -0.46
CA GLU A 131 -26.09 -22.17 -0.96
C GLU A 131 -25.33 -20.87 -1.30
N GLY A 132 -24.72 -20.84 -2.49
CA GLY A 132 -24.01 -19.67 -3.00
C GLY A 132 -24.93 -18.57 -3.54
N GLY A 133 -24.33 -17.60 -4.23
CA GLY A 133 -25.05 -16.57 -4.97
C GLY A 133 -25.25 -15.27 -4.21
N VAL A 134 -26.13 -14.44 -4.77
CA VAL A 134 -26.43 -13.08 -4.25
C VAL A 134 -27.10 -13.10 -2.87
N ASP A 135 -27.74 -14.21 -2.51
CA ASP A 135 -28.54 -14.37 -1.29
C ASP A 135 -27.86 -15.20 -0.19
N VAL A 136 -26.57 -15.50 -0.36
CA VAL A 136 -25.74 -16.20 0.63
C VAL A 136 -25.84 -15.57 2.04
N GLY A 137 -26.03 -14.24 2.11
CA GLY A 137 -26.21 -13.51 3.37
C GLY A 137 -24.90 -13.37 4.14
N ASP A 138 -24.95 -13.56 5.46
CA ASP A 138 -23.76 -13.59 6.32
C ASP A 138 -23.04 -14.94 6.21
N VAL A 139 -22.22 -15.06 5.17
CA VAL A 139 -21.54 -16.30 4.82
C VAL A 139 -20.51 -16.73 5.87
N ASP A 140 -19.90 -15.80 6.61
CA ASP A 140 -18.92 -16.11 7.65
C ASP A 140 -19.54 -16.92 8.80
N SER A 141 -20.82 -16.68 9.08
CA SER A 141 -21.58 -17.42 10.10
C SER A 141 -22.11 -18.78 9.63
N LYS A 142 -22.26 -18.97 8.31
CA LYS A 142 -22.95 -20.14 7.70
C LYS A 142 -22.00 -21.14 7.04
N ALA A 143 -20.84 -20.67 6.57
CA ALA A 143 -19.92 -21.49 5.81
C ALA A 143 -19.23 -22.52 6.72
N GLN A 144 -19.01 -23.71 6.15
CA GLN A 144 -18.04 -24.64 6.72
C GLN A 144 -16.65 -24.03 6.59
N LYS A 145 -15.82 -24.18 7.63
CA LYS A 145 -14.50 -23.54 7.72
C LYS A 145 -13.44 -24.56 8.07
N LEU A 146 -12.35 -24.55 7.31
CA LEU A 146 -11.19 -25.41 7.50
C LEU A 146 -9.92 -24.57 7.51
N LEU A 147 -9.12 -24.66 8.58
CA LEU A 147 -7.79 -24.08 8.63
C LEU A 147 -6.78 -25.07 8.05
N VAL A 148 -5.97 -24.62 7.10
CA VAL A 148 -4.75 -25.29 6.66
C VAL A 148 -3.60 -24.57 7.35
N GLY A 149 -2.88 -25.24 8.26
CA GLY A 149 -1.77 -24.63 8.99
C GLY A 149 -0.62 -24.23 8.07
N VAL A 150 0.24 -23.32 8.55
CA VAL A 150 1.48 -22.97 7.84
C VAL A 150 2.30 -24.24 7.54
N ASP A 151 2.76 -24.37 6.30
CA ASP A 151 3.48 -25.52 5.75
C ASP A 151 2.69 -26.85 5.71
N GLU A 152 1.38 -26.83 5.99
CA GLU A 152 0.50 -27.98 5.82
C GLU A 152 -0.10 -28.02 4.39
N LYS A 153 -0.78 -29.13 4.07
CA LYS A 153 -1.45 -29.30 2.77
C LYS A 153 -2.94 -29.56 2.96
N LEU A 154 -3.75 -28.97 2.09
CA LEU A 154 -5.17 -29.25 2.04
C LEU A 154 -5.41 -30.68 1.53
N ARG A 155 -5.84 -31.58 2.43
CA ARG A 155 -6.08 -32.99 2.08
C ARG A 155 -7.49 -33.17 1.51
N PRO A 156 -7.65 -33.97 0.42
CA PRO A 156 -8.96 -34.27 -0.16
C PRO A 156 -9.98 -34.82 0.86
N ASP A 157 -9.54 -35.65 1.80
CA ASP A 157 -10.43 -36.24 2.80
C ASP A 157 -10.98 -35.19 3.79
N ASP A 158 -10.16 -34.23 4.20
CA ASP A 158 -10.62 -33.11 5.05
C ASP A 158 -11.65 -32.25 4.31
N VAL A 159 -11.46 -32.01 3.01
CA VAL A 159 -12.44 -31.28 2.18
C VAL A 159 -13.79 -32.01 2.18
N LYS A 160 -13.80 -33.33 1.91
CA LYS A 160 -15.04 -34.12 1.88
C LYS A 160 -15.75 -34.18 3.22
N GLN A 161 -15.00 -34.35 4.31
CA GLN A 161 -15.55 -34.59 5.64
C GLN A 161 -15.93 -33.29 6.37
N LYS A 162 -15.24 -32.18 6.11
CA LYS A 162 -15.45 -30.92 6.84
C LYS A 162 -16.14 -29.85 6.01
N LEU A 163 -15.78 -29.70 4.73
CA LEU A 163 -16.34 -28.63 3.88
C LEU A 163 -17.60 -29.08 3.13
N LEU A 164 -17.61 -30.31 2.59
CA LEU A 164 -18.66 -30.79 1.69
C LEU A 164 -19.73 -31.65 2.40
N THR A 165 -19.99 -31.37 3.68
CA THR A 165 -20.93 -32.16 4.52
C THR A 165 -22.36 -32.13 3.98
N HIS A 166 -22.80 -30.97 3.48
CA HIS A 166 -24.16 -30.73 2.98
C HIS A 166 -24.29 -30.83 1.44
N VAL A 167 -23.24 -31.30 0.76
CA VAL A 167 -23.21 -31.38 -0.71
C VAL A 167 -23.70 -32.75 -1.18
N PRO A 168 -24.50 -32.83 -2.27
CA PRO A 168 -24.89 -34.10 -2.89
C PRO A 168 -23.69 -34.98 -3.28
N ALA A 169 -23.82 -36.30 -3.10
CA ALA A 169 -22.72 -37.25 -3.26
C ALA A 169 -22.11 -37.25 -4.67
N ASP A 170 -22.92 -37.04 -5.69
CA ASP A 170 -22.54 -36.98 -7.11
C ASP A 170 -21.66 -35.77 -7.45
N LYS A 171 -21.64 -34.72 -6.61
CA LYS A 171 -20.83 -33.52 -6.81
C LYS A 171 -19.58 -33.46 -5.94
N LYS A 172 -19.49 -34.29 -4.89
CA LYS A 172 -18.39 -34.24 -3.92
C LYS A 172 -17.03 -34.43 -4.57
N GLU A 173 -16.87 -35.37 -5.51
CA GLU A 173 -15.56 -35.62 -6.13
C GLU A 173 -15.10 -34.44 -7.00
N VAL A 174 -16.01 -33.88 -7.81
CA VAL A 174 -15.73 -32.72 -8.66
C VAL A 174 -15.35 -31.51 -7.82
N LEU A 175 -16.13 -31.22 -6.78
CA LEU A 175 -15.85 -30.11 -5.86
C LEU A 175 -14.55 -30.34 -5.06
N THR A 176 -14.29 -31.57 -4.60
CA THR A 176 -13.04 -31.89 -3.89
C THR A 176 -11.83 -31.59 -4.77
N SER A 177 -11.85 -32.09 -6.00
CA SER A 177 -10.76 -31.88 -6.96
C SER A 177 -10.57 -30.40 -7.30
N PHE A 178 -11.66 -29.65 -7.44
CA PHE A 178 -11.60 -28.22 -7.70
C PHE A 178 -11.03 -27.44 -6.51
N LEU A 179 -11.51 -27.69 -5.29
CA LEU A 179 -11.08 -26.98 -4.08
C LEU A 179 -9.60 -27.23 -3.75
N VAL A 180 -9.12 -28.46 -3.90
CA VAL A 180 -7.69 -28.78 -3.72
C VAL A 180 -6.84 -28.08 -4.80
N GLY A 181 -7.27 -28.12 -6.06
CA GLY A 181 -6.58 -27.41 -7.15
C GLY A 181 -6.58 -25.89 -6.96
N LEU A 182 -7.67 -25.32 -6.44
CA LEU A 182 -7.81 -23.90 -6.15
C LEU A 182 -6.90 -23.47 -4.99
N PHE A 183 -6.79 -24.28 -3.94
CA PHE A 183 -5.88 -24.02 -2.81
C PHE A 183 -4.41 -24.08 -3.25
N ASN A 184 -4.03 -25.07 -4.05
CA ASN A 184 -2.67 -25.13 -4.61
C ASN A 184 -2.37 -23.91 -5.48
N LEU A 185 -3.32 -23.45 -6.31
CA LEU A 185 -3.18 -22.22 -7.08
C LEU A 185 -3.04 -20.98 -6.18
N TYR A 186 -3.83 -20.91 -5.12
CA TYR A 186 -3.80 -19.83 -4.14
C TYR A 186 -2.40 -19.70 -3.53
N GLU A 187 -1.80 -20.80 -3.06
CA GLU A 187 -0.43 -20.83 -2.53
C GLU A 187 0.60 -20.49 -3.61
N ASP A 188 0.55 -21.18 -4.76
CA ASP A 188 1.53 -21.09 -5.83
C ASP A 188 1.68 -19.71 -6.47
N LEU A 189 0.62 -18.91 -6.40
CA LEU A 189 0.55 -17.55 -6.93
C LEU A 189 0.46 -16.50 -5.82
N TYR A 190 0.75 -16.86 -4.56
CA TYR A 190 0.82 -15.93 -3.42
C TYR A 190 -0.44 -15.07 -3.28
N PHE A 191 -1.61 -15.69 -3.45
CA PHE A 191 -2.87 -15.07 -3.07
C PHE A 191 -2.91 -14.91 -1.54
N THR A 192 -3.60 -13.87 -1.09
CA THR A 192 -3.90 -13.61 0.34
C THR A 192 -5.40 -13.59 0.61
N TYR A 193 -6.18 -13.46 -0.46
CA TYR A 193 -7.64 -13.54 -0.47
C TYR A 193 -8.09 -14.03 -1.85
N LEU A 194 -8.97 -15.01 -1.91
CA LEU A 194 -9.60 -15.49 -3.13
C LEU A 194 -11.02 -15.92 -2.81
N GLU A 195 -12.01 -15.28 -3.43
CA GLU A 195 -13.43 -15.58 -3.27
C GLU A 195 -14.05 -15.82 -4.64
N ILE A 196 -14.87 -16.86 -4.74
CA ILE A 196 -15.69 -17.17 -5.91
C ILE A 196 -17.14 -17.28 -5.43
N ASN A 197 -17.99 -16.35 -5.89
CA ASN A 197 -19.40 -16.33 -5.52
C ASN A 197 -20.32 -15.76 -6.64
N PRO A 198 -21.08 -16.60 -7.36
CA PRO A 198 -21.21 -18.05 -7.19
C PRO A 198 -20.16 -18.86 -7.97
N LEU A 199 -19.84 -20.04 -7.42
CA LEU A 199 -19.24 -21.16 -8.12
C LEU A 199 -20.38 -22.09 -8.59
N VAL A 200 -20.53 -22.34 -9.88
CA VAL A 200 -21.60 -23.19 -10.40
C VAL A 200 -21.04 -24.55 -10.82
N VAL A 201 -21.68 -25.63 -10.37
CA VAL A 201 -21.30 -27.01 -10.75
C VAL A 201 -22.46 -27.70 -11.44
N THR A 202 -22.23 -28.06 -12.69
CA THR A 202 -23.18 -28.75 -13.56
C THR A 202 -22.67 -30.12 -13.97
N LYS A 203 -23.49 -30.89 -14.69
CA LYS A 203 -23.05 -32.13 -15.35
C LYS A 203 -21.87 -31.94 -16.33
N ASN A 204 -21.70 -30.73 -16.87
CA ASN A 204 -20.63 -30.41 -17.82
C ASN A 204 -19.33 -29.99 -17.10
N GLY A 205 -19.39 -29.72 -15.80
CA GLY A 205 -18.24 -29.29 -15.01
C GLY A 205 -18.49 -27.99 -14.25
N VAL A 206 -17.39 -27.28 -13.96
CA VAL A 206 -17.32 -26.16 -13.01
C VAL A 206 -17.23 -24.82 -13.75
N TYR A 207 -18.04 -23.84 -13.34
CA TYR A 207 -18.07 -22.49 -13.88
C TYR A 207 -17.77 -21.47 -12.77
N VAL A 208 -16.78 -20.61 -13.02
CA VAL A 208 -16.39 -19.52 -12.11
C VAL A 208 -17.12 -18.25 -12.55
N LEU A 209 -18.30 -17.98 -12.00
CA LEU A 209 -19.13 -16.85 -12.48
C LEU A 209 -18.66 -15.50 -11.93
N ASP A 210 -18.19 -15.46 -10.70
CA ASP A 210 -17.60 -14.27 -10.07
C ASP A 210 -16.27 -14.61 -9.43
N MET A 211 -15.33 -13.66 -9.41
CA MET A 211 -14.08 -13.84 -8.68
C MET A 211 -13.62 -12.51 -8.09
N ALA A 212 -13.15 -12.58 -6.86
CA ALA A 212 -12.60 -11.48 -6.11
C ALA A 212 -11.30 -11.93 -5.46
N ALA A 213 -10.20 -11.22 -5.69
CA ALA A 213 -8.91 -11.67 -5.20
C ALA A 213 -7.98 -10.54 -4.76
N LYS A 214 -7.04 -10.90 -3.87
CA LYS A 214 -5.86 -10.12 -3.52
C LYS A 214 -4.63 -11.02 -3.56
N ILE A 215 -3.51 -10.48 -4.04
CA ILE A 215 -2.19 -11.13 -4.05
C ILE A 215 -1.21 -10.31 -3.22
N ASP A 216 -0.21 -10.96 -2.62
CA ASP A 216 0.85 -10.22 -1.92
C ASP A 216 1.83 -9.63 -2.94
N ALA A 217 1.67 -8.34 -3.27
CA ALA A 217 2.48 -7.67 -4.29
C ALA A 217 3.99 -7.71 -4.00
N THR A 218 4.41 -8.03 -2.76
CA THR A 218 5.84 -8.21 -2.43
C THR A 218 6.44 -9.50 -2.98
N ALA A 219 5.61 -10.46 -3.40
CA ALA A 219 6.05 -11.71 -4.04
C ALA A 219 6.30 -11.59 -5.56
N ASP A 220 6.26 -10.37 -6.13
CA ASP A 220 6.50 -10.14 -7.57
C ASP A 220 7.79 -10.79 -8.06
N TYR A 221 8.89 -10.63 -7.31
CA TYR A 221 10.19 -11.22 -7.69
C TYR A 221 10.19 -12.76 -7.76
N LEU A 222 9.27 -13.44 -7.04
CA LEU A 222 9.09 -14.90 -7.10
C LEU A 222 8.11 -15.29 -8.20
N CYS A 223 7.05 -14.50 -8.37
CA CYS A 223 5.92 -14.84 -9.22
C CYS A 223 5.96 -14.19 -10.60
N LYS A 224 6.94 -13.34 -10.94
CA LYS A 224 7.00 -12.57 -12.19
C LYS A 224 6.75 -13.40 -13.45
N ALA A 225 7.29 -14.63 -13.49
CA ALA A 225 7.11 -15.54 -14.62
C ALA A 225 5.65 -16.05 -14.79
N LYS A 226 4.90 -16.17 -13.69
CA LYS A 226 3.48 -16.57 -13.71
C LYS A 226 2.55 -15.35 -13.81
N TRP A 227 2.86 -14.29 -13.09
CA TRP A 227 2.05 -13.07 -13.02
C TRP A 227 2.15 -12.22 -14.28
N GLY A 228 3.33 -12.13 -14.90
CA GLY A 228 3.60 -11.20 -15.98
C GLY A 228 3.58 -9.74 -15.50
N ASP A 229 2.99 -8.85 -16.29
CA ASP A 229 2.81 -7.45 -15.95
C ASP A 229 1.42 -7.24 -15.36
N VAL A 230 1.29 -7.53 -14.06
CA VAL A 230 0.04 -7.34 -13.32
C VAL A 230 -0.23 -5.87 -13.08
N GLU A 231 -1.46 -5.47 -13.37
CA GLU A 231 -2.01 -4.19 -12.96
C GLU A 231 -2.80 -4.34 -11.65
N PHE A 232 -2.61 -3.38 -10.74
CA PHE A 232 -3.35 -3.29 -9.49
C PHE A 232 -4.34 -2.13 -9.57
N PRO A 233 -5.63 -2.39 -9.88
CA PRO A 233 -6.60 -1.32 -10.05
C PRO A 233 -6.79 -0.55 -8.73
N PRO A 234 -6.96 0.79 -8.78
CA PRO A 234 -7.31 1.55 -7.60
C PRO A 234 -8.69 1.13 -7.08
N PRO A 235 -9.00 1.39 -5.79
CA PRO A 235 -10.35 1.23 -5.28
C PRO A 235 -11.36 2.04 -6.11
N PHE A 236 -12.58 1.53 -6.26
CA PHE A 236 -13.66 2.23 -6.94
C PHE A 236 -13.85 3.66 -6.38
N GLY A 237 -14.01 4.63 -7.29
CA GLY A 237 -14.11 6.05 -6.95
C GLY A 237 -12.78 6.81 -6.96
N ARG A 238 -11.67 6.14 -7.26
CA ARG A 238 -10.36 6.78 -7.51
C ARG A 238 -9.86 6.45 -8.91
N GLU A 239 -9.29 7.45 -9.55
CA GLU A 239 -8.60 7.29 -10.83
C GLU A 239 -7.17 6.77 -10.59
N ALA A 240 -6.63 6.06 -11.58
CA ALA A 240 -5.22 5.72 -11.61
C ALA A 240 -4.45 6.89 -12.22
N TYR A 241 -3.46 7.43 -11.51
CA TYR A 241 -2.64 8.52 -12.02
C TYR A 241 -1.28 8.04 -12.51
N PRO A 242 -0.76 8.55 -13.65
CA PRO A 242 0.54 8.16 -14.16
C PRO A 242 1.68 8.49 -13.17
N GLU A 243 1.49 9.52 -12.35
CA GLU A 243 2.44 9.88 -11.29
C GLU A 243 2.48 8.85 -10.15
N GLU A 244 1.36 8.23 -9.80
CA GLU A 244 1.34 7.12 -8.82
C GLU A 244 2.10 5.90 -9.39
N ALA A 245 1.91 5.60 -10.68
CA ALA A 245 2.63 4.53 -11.37
C ALA A 245 4.15 4.81 -11.44
N TYR A 246 4.54 6.06 -11.73
CA TYR A 246 5.95 6.47 -11.72
C TYR A 246 6.60 6.29 -10.35
N ILE A 247 5.92 6.69 -9.26
CA ILE A 247 6.44 6.48 -7.90
C ILE A 247 6.51 4.98 -7.55
N ALA A 248 5.51 4.19 -7.96
CA ALA A 248 5.54 2.74 -7.76
C ALA A 248 6.70 2.06 -8.51
N ASP A 249 7.05 2.54 -9.70
CA ASP A 249 8.21 2.07 -10.46
C ASP A 249 9.54 2.43 -9.77
N LEU A 250 9.66 3.65 -9.21
CA LEU A 250 10.82 4.04 -8.41
C LEU A 250 10.98 3.18 -7.15
N ASP A 251 9.87 2.87 -6.48
CA ASP A 251 9.81 2.02 -5.30
C ASP A 251 10.27 0.59 -5.60
N ALA A 252 9.77 -0.01 -6.69
CA ALA A 252 10.15 -1.36 -7.12
C ALA A 252 11.66 -1.49 -7.46
N LYS A 253 12.31 -0.39 -7.81
CA LYS A 253 13.74 -0.32 -8.16
C LYS A 253 14.63 0.07 -6.97
N SER A 254 14.11 0.08 -5.75
CA SER A 254 14.85 0.48 -4.56
C SER A 254 14.64 -0.43 -3.36
N GLY A 255 15.65 -0.49 -2.47
CA GLY A 255 15.47 -0.97 -1.10
C GLY A 255 14.84 0.09 -0.17
N ALA A 256 14.73 1.34 -0.61
CA ALA A 256 13.96 2.38 0.07
C ALA A 256 12.46 2.21 -0.25
N SER A 257 11.60 2.70 0.63
CA SER A 257 10.15 2.75 0.37
C SER A 257 9.74 4.12 -0.13
N LEU A 258 9.04 4.17 -1.26
CA LEU A 258 8.47 5.36 -1.87
C LEU A 258 7.00 5.09 -2.21
N LYS A 259 6.08 5.83 -1.60
CA LYS A 259 4.64 5.60 -1.78
C LYS A 259 3.95 6.92 -2.04
N LEU A 260 3.10 6.96 -3.06
CA LEU A 260 2.26 8.11 -3.36
C LEU A 260 0.84 7.64 -3.68
N THR A 261 -0.13 8.38 -3.19
CA THR A 261 -1.55 8.13 -3.36
C THR A 261 -2.27 9.48 -3.45
N LEU A 262 -2.87 9.79 -4.59
CA LEU A 262 -3.63 11.03 -4.80
C LEU A 262 -5.06 10.89 -4.29
N LEU A 263 -5.43 11.73 -3.34
CA LEU A 263 -6.74 11.75 -2.69
C LEU A 263 -7.64 12.81 -3.33
N ASN A 264 -7.16 14.04 -3.38
CA ASN A 264 -7.82 15.18 -4.02
C ASN A 264 -6.76 16.00 -4.79
N PRO A 265 -6.57 15.78 -6.11
CA PRO A 265 -5.57 16.52 -6.88
C PRO A 265 -5.73 18.05 -6.86
N ARG A 266 -6.92 18.56 -6.50
CA ARG A 266 -7.23 19.99 -6.35
C ARG A 266 -7.03 20.52 -4.93
N GLY A 267 -6.80 19.65 -3.96
CA GLY A 267 -6.59 20.01 -2.57
C GLY A 267 -5.38 20.93 -2.41
N ARG A 268 -5.46 21.86 -1.45
CA ARG A 268 -4.39 22.80 -1.16
C ARG A 268 -3.32 22.27 -0.21
N ILE A 269 -3.57 21.18 0.52
CA ILE A 269 -2.66 20.63 1.52
C ILE A 269 -1.91 19.44 0.94
N TRP A 270 -0.63 19.63 0.64
CA TRP A 270 0.26 18.60 0.12
C TRP A 270 1.23 18.12 1.19
N THR A 271 1.53 16.83 1.20
CA THR A 271 2.43 16.22 2.16
C THR A 271 3.59 15.50 1.48
N MET A 272 4.80 15.71 2.00
CA MET A 272 5.99 14.96 1.64
C MET A 272 6.68 14.54 2.94
N VAL A 273 6.14 13.49 3.55
CA VAL A 273 6.51 13.07 4.90
C VAL A 273 7.43 11.85 4.85
N ALA A 274 8.44 11.85 5.70
CA ALA A 274 9.42 10.79 5.75
C ALA A 274 9.16 9.78 6.87
N GLY A 275 8.85 8.53 6.50
CA GLY A 275 8.51 7.42 7.39
C GLY A 275 7.01 7.11 7.40
N GLY A 276 6.64 5.85 7.14
CA GLY A 276 5.23 5.41 7.09
C GLY A 276 4.43 5.65 8.38
N GLY A 277 5.03 5.51 9.56
CA GLY A 277 4.33 5.86 10.81
C GLY A 277 4.12 7.38 10.96
N ALA A 278 5.09 8.18 10.52
CA ALA A 278 4.96 9.63 10.57
C ALA A 278 3.92 10.14 9.56
N SER A 279 3.90 9.62 8.33
CA SER A 279 2.92 10.05 7.30
C SER A 279 1.48 9.86 7.76
N VAL A 280 1.18 8.77 8.47
CA VAL A 280 -0.14 8.56 9.10
C VAL A 280 -0.43 9.64 10.14
N VAL A 281 0.48 9.86 11.10
CA VAL A 281 0.28 10.84 12.18
C VAL A 281 0.12 12.29 11.65
N TYR A 282 0.83 12.65 10.58
CA TYR A 282 0.63 13.95 9.92
C TYR A 282 -0.75 14.03 9.25
N SER A 283 -1.19 12.96 8.58
CA SER A 283 -2.51 12.89 7.94
C SER A 283 -3.64 12.96 8.98
N ASP A 284 -3.53 12.22 10.08
CA ASP A 284 -4.47 12.29 11.21
C ASP A 284 -4.57 13.72 11.74
N THR A 285 -3.43 14.38 11.97
CA THR A 285 -3.44 15.77 12.47
C THR A 285 -4.08 16.73 11.46
N ILE A 286 -3.88 16.54 10.15
CA ILE A 286 -4.53 17.37 9.13
C ILE A 286 -6.04 17.16 9.17
N CYS A 287 -6.49 15.91 9.27
CA CYS A 287 -7.90 15.56 9.37
C CYS A 287 -8.54 16.12 10.64
N ASP A 288 -7.90 15.96 11.80
CA ASP A 288 -8.34 16.47 13.10
C ASP A 288 -8.51 17.99 13.10
N LEU A 289 -7.67 18.70 12.34
CA LEU A 289 -7.74 20.15 12.16
C LEU A 289 -8.67 20.60 11.03
N GLY A 290 -9.53 19.71 10.52
CA GLY A 290 -10.55 19.99 9.52
C GLY A 290 -10.07 20.01 8.07
N GLY A 291 -8.83 19.58 7.80
CA GLY A 291 -8.20 19.65 6.48
C GLY A 291 -8.51 18.47 5.54
N VAL A 292 -9.39 17.53 5.93
CA VAL A 292 -9.61 16.27 5.19
C VAL A 292 -10.00 16.47 3.72
N ASN A 293 -10.87 17.44 3.43
CA ASN A 293 -11.31 17.71 2.06
C ASN A 293 -10.23 18.39 1.21
N GLU A 294 -9.27 19.03 1.86
CA GLU A 294 -8.16 19.77 1.23
C GLU A 294 -6.86 18.96 1.19
N LEU A 295 -6.83 17.76 1.78
CA LEU A 295 -5.68 16.87 1.77
C LEU A 295 -5.52 16.26 0.38
N ALA A 296 -4.48 16.68 -0.33
CA ALA A 296 -4.31 16.33 -1.72
C ALA A 296 -3.76 14.92 -1.93
N ASN A 297 -2.84 14.50 -1.06
CA ASN A 297 -2.15 13.23 -1.20
C ASN A 297 -1.85 12.59 0.16
N TYR A 298 -1.80 11.26 0.14
CA TYR A 298 -1.12 10.46 1.15
C TYR A 298 0.12 9.83 0.53
N GLY A 299 1.22 9.81 1.26
CA GLY A 299 2.45 9.21 0.77
C GLY A 299 3.59 9.30 1.77
N GLU A 300 4.64 8.55 1.49
CA GLU A 300 5.83 8.55 2.32
C GLU A 300 7.09 8.23 1.53
N TYR A 301 8.23 8.68 2.06
CA TYR A 301 9.53 8.17 1.68
C TYR A 301 10.31 7.70 2.92
N SER A 302 10.85 6.48 2.89
CA SER A 302 11.59 5.89 4.02
C SER A 302 12.59 4.83 3.57
N GLY A 303 13.30 4.20 4.51
CA GLY A 303 14.34 3.21 4.15
C GLY A 303 15.63 3.84 3.58
N ALA A 304 15.89 5.11 3.90
CA ALA A 304 17.07 5.86 3.45
C ALA A 304 17.23 5.96 1.92
N PRO A 305 16.28 6.59 1.21
CA PRO A 305 16.43 6.84 -0.21
C PRO A 305 17.63 7.76 -0.50
N SER A 306 18.20 7.61 -1.69
CA SER A 306 19.27 8.47 -2.20
C SER A 306 18.78 9.89 -2.47
N GLU A 307 19.74 10.81 -2.68
CA GLU A 307 19.46 12.19 -3.13
C GLU A 307 18.63 12.18 -4.42
N GLN A 308 19.01 11.34 -5.40
CA GLN A 308 18.34 11.27 -6.70
C GLN A 308 16.90 10.76 -6.57
N GLN A 309 16.67 9.70 -5.80
CA GLN A 309 15.32 9.19 -5.57
C GLN A 309 14.43 10.20 -4.85
N THR A 310 15.00 10.91 -3.87
CA THR A 310 14.25 11.96 -3.17
C THR A 310 13.93 13.13 -4.09
N TYR A 311 14.85 13.49 -5.00
CA TYR A 311 14.60 14.48 -6.05
C TYR A 311 13.47 14.04 -7.00
N ASP A 312 13.50 12.79 -7.47
CA ASP A 312 12.49 12.26 -8.39
C ASP A 312 11.12 12.12 -7.71
N TYR A 313 11.07 11.80 -6.43
CA TYR A 313 9.85 11.82 -5.63
C TYR A 313 9.32 13.26 -5.43
N ALA A 314 10.21 14.18 -5.02
CA ALA A 314 9.86 15.57 -4.76
C ALA A 314 9.34 16.27 -6.02
N LYS A 315 10.05 16.17 -7.15
CA LYS A 315 9.66 16.83 -8.41
C LYS A 315 8.25 16.38 -8.87
N THR A 316 7.88 15.12 -8.60
CA THR A 316 6.55 14.59 -8.93
C THR A 316 5.47 15.27 -8.11
N ILE A 317 5.67 15.41 -6.79
CA ILE A 317 4.75 16.17 -5.92
C ILE A 317 4.67 17.63 -6.35
N LEU A 318 5.82 18.28 -6.62
CA LEU A 318 5.84 19.68 -7.03
C LEU A 318 5.10 19.89 -8.37
N SER A 319 5.31 19.00 -9.35
CA SER A 319 4.58 19.01 -10.62
C SER A 319 3.07 18.89 -10.44
N LEU A 320 2.63 17.96 -9.58
CA LEU A 320 1.21 17.74 -9.30
C LEU A 320 0.56 18.94 -8.61
N MET A 321 1.22 19.51 -7.60
CA MET A 321 0.65 20.63 -6.85
C MET A 321 0.62 21.94 -7.63
N THR A 322 1.36 22.07 -8.74
CA THR A 322 1.38 23.27 -9.60
C THR A 322 0.62 23.08 -10.92
N ARG A 323 -0.40 22.20 -10.96
CA ARG A 323 -1.28 22.00 -12.14
C ARG A 323 -2.37 23.07 -12.26
N GLU A 324 -3.00 23.38 -11.14
CA GLU A 324 -4.11 24.35 -11.04
C GLU A 324 -3.90 25.24 -9.81
N LYS A 325 -4.26 26.52 -9.90
CA LYS A 325 -4.19 27.46 -8.77
C LYS A 325 -5.30 27.20 -7.76
N HIS A 326 -5.03 27.53 -6.49
CA HIS A 326 -6.01 27.55 -5.42
C HIS A 326 -6.14 28.98 -4.88
N HIS A 327 -7.36 29.41 -4.56
CA HIS A 327 -7.64 30.80 -4.17
C HIS A 327 -6.93 31.24 -2.88
N ASP A 328 -6.71 30.31 -1.95
CA ASP A 328 -5.96 30.53 -0.70
C ASP A 328 -4.47 30.17 -0.80
N GLY A 329 -3.93 30.05 -2.01
CA GLY A 329 -2.64 29.40 -2.24
C GLY A 329 -2.60 27.95 -1.76
N LYS A 330 -1.41 27.35 -1.72
CA LYS A 330 -1.21 25.96 -1.31
C LYS A 330 -0.14 25.82 -0.23
N VAL A 331 -0.18 24.70 0.47
CA VAL A 331 0.76 24.37 1.54
C VAL A 331 1.45 23.06 1.21
N LEU A 332 2.78 23.01 1.36
CA LEU A 332 3.56 21.78 1.33
C LEU A 332 4.15 21.49 2.72
N ILE A 333 3.78 20.34 3.29
CA ILE A 333 4.26 19.87 4.60
C ILE A 333 5.38 18.85 4.36
N ILE A 334 6.62 19.28 4.57
CA ILE A 334 7.83 18.44 4.49
C ILE A 334 8.20 17.99 5.91
N GLY A 335 7.54 16.92 6.34
CA GLY A 335 7.57 16.46 7.72
C GLY A 335 8.35 15.17 7.95
N GLY A 336 8.50 14.84 9.22
CA GLY A 336 8.78 13.48 9.66
C GLY A 336 9.25 13.37 11.11
N SER A 337 9.38 12.13 11.57
CA SER A 337 9.99 11.81 12.86
C SER A 337 11.50 12.09 12.85
N ILE A 338 12.17 11.78 13.97
CA ILE A 338 13.64 11.78 14.03
C ILE A 338 14.11 10.47 13.38
N ALA A 339 14.80 10.57 12.24
CA ALA A 339 15.25 9.38 11.52
C ALA A 339 16.35 8.64 12.28
N ASN A 340 16.32 7.31 12.23
CA ASN A 340 17.37 6.46 12.83
C ASN A 340 18.63 6.42 11.95
N PHE A 341 18.47 6.19 10.65
CA PHE A 341 19.59 5.95 9.72
C PHE A 341 19.51 6.72 8.39
N THR A 342 18.35 7.28 8.03
CA THR A 342 18.23 8.11 6.81
C THR A 342 19.08 9.37 6.93
N ASN A 343 19.96 9.60 5.95
CA ASN A 343 20.76 10.81 5.87
C ASN A 343 19.90 12.01 5.45
N VAL A 344 19.56 12.86 6.41
CA VAL A 344 18.68 14.01 6.18
C VAL A 344 19.32 15.03 5.24
N ALA A 345 20.64 15.22 5.29
CA ALA A 345 21.32 16.12 4.36
C ALA A 345 21.19 15.66 2.90
N ALA A 346 21.39 14.36 2.61
CA ALA A 346 21.29 13.84 1.25
C ALA A 346 19.86 13.92 0.71
N THR A 347 18.87 13.50 1.51
CA THR A 347 17.46 13.58 1.11
C THR A 347 17.00 15.03 0.90
N PHE A 348 17.37 15.94 1.79
CA PHE A 348 16.99 17.36 1.67
C PHE A 348 17.71 18.06 0.52
N LYS A 349 18.93 17.67 0.14
CA LYS A 349 19.57 18.16 -1.10
C LYS A 349 18.75 17.82 -2.34
N GLY A 350 18.20 16.60 -2.40
CA GLY A 350 17.32 16.17 -3.50
C GLY A 350 16.05 17.02 -3.57
N ILE A 351 15.42 17.27 -2.42
CA ILE A 351 14.25 18.14 -2.31
C ILE A 351 14.58 19.59 -2.71
N VAL A 352 15.67 20.15 -2.19
CA VAL A 352 16.12 21.52 -2.51
C VAL A 352 16.35 21.68 -4.00
N ARG A 353 16.94 20.67 -4.65
CA ARG A 353 17.15 20.67 -6.10
C ARG A 353 15.81 20.71 -6.84
N ALA A 354 14.83 19.90 -6.44
CA ALA A 354 13.49 19.93 -7.04
C ALA A 354 12.78 21.29 -6.82
N ILE A 355 12.90 21.89 -5.62
CA ILE A 355 12.34 23.24 -5.34
C ILE A 355 12.96 24.30 -6.26
N ARG A 356 14.27 24.24 -6.52
CA ARG A 356 14.94 25.17 -7.46
C ARG A 356 14.41 25.02 -8.88
N ASP A 357 14.23 23.79 -9.33
CA ASP A 357 13.74 23.48 -10.68
C ASP A 357 12.27 23.93 -10.87
N TYR A 358 11.46 23.86 -9.80
CA TYR A 358 10.04 24.24 -9.80
C TYR A 358 9.77 25.63 -9.19
N GLN A 359 10.79 26.47 -9.02
CA GLN A 359 10.64 27.69 -8.22
C GLN A 359 9.60 28.67 -8.78
N GLU A 360 9.51 28.82 -10.11
CA GLU A 360 8.56 29.74 -10.74
C GLU A 360 7.11 29.24 -10.59
N PRO A 361 6.78 27.97 -10.98
CA PRO A 361 5.46 27.41 -10.70
C PRO A 361 5.05 27.50 -9.21
N LEU A 362 5.98 27.28 -8.27
CA LEU A 362 5.68 27.36 -6.84
C LEU A 362 5.32 28.79 -6.40
N LYS A 363 5.99 29.81 -6.94
CA LYS A 363 5.64 31.22 -6.68
C LYS A 363 4.29 31.57 -7.30
N GLU A 364 4.04 31.16 -8.54
CA GLU A 364 2.79 31.43 -9.26
C GLU A 364 1.56 30.82 -8.59
N HIS A 365 1.75 29.72 -7.87
CA HIS A 365 0.72 28.99 -7.12
C HIS A 365 0.68 29.34 -5.63
N GLU A 366 1.44 30.36 -5.21
CA GLU A 366 1.47 30.88 -3.84
C GLU A 366 1.72 29.77 -2.80
N VAL A 367 2.70 28.91 -3.08
CA VAL A 367 3.02 27.77 -2.24
C VAL A 367 3.82 28.20 -1.01
N SER A 368 3.33 27.85 0.18
CA SER A 368 4.06 27.96 1.45
C SER A 368 4.54 26.60 1.94
N ILE A 369 5.82 26.49 2.32
CA ILE A 369 6.46 25.22 2.69
C ILE A 369 6.77 25.21 4.18
N PHE A 370 6.35 24.15 4.87
CA PHE A 370 6.60 23.93 6.29
C PHE A 370 7.44 22.68 6.49
N VAL A 371 8.58 22.84 7.15
CA VAL A 371 9.61 21.80 7.24
C VAL A 371 9.86 21.45 8.70
N ARG A 372 9.74 20.17 9.05
CA ARG A 372 10.15 19.67 10.37
C ARG A 372 10.82 18.32 10.23
N ARG A 373 12.10 18.23 10.60
CA ARG A 373 12.85 16.97 10.52
C ARG A 373 13.98 16.87 11.55
N GLY A 374 14.28 15.64 11.94
CA GLY A 374 15.49 15.27 12.71
C GLY A 374 16.10 13.97 12.17
N GLY A 375 17.30 13.64 12.63
CA GLY A 375 18.04 12.43 12.25
C GLY A 375 19.48 12.71 11.81
N PRO A 376 20.21 11.73 11.25
CA PRO A 376 21.58 11.92 10.80
C PRO A 376 21.74 13.12 9.86
N ASN A 377 22.66 14.03 10.19
CA ASN A 377 22.99 15.25 9.43
C ASN A 377 21.82 16.22 9.22
N TYR A 378 20.82 16.23 10.11
CA TYR A 378 19.64 17.08 9.94
C TYR A 378 19.94 18.58 9.96
N GLN A 379 20.94 19.02 10.73
CA GLN A 379 21.30 20.44 10.80
C GLN A 379 21.69 20.99 9.42
N GLU A 380 22.47 20.23 8.66
CA GLU A 380 22.84 20.59 7.29
C GLU A 380 21.63 20.56 6.35
N GLY A 381 20.78 19.53 6.45
CA GLY A 381 19.53 19.47 5.69
C GLY A 381 18.63 20.69 5.92
N LEU A 382 18.40 21.05 7.19
CA LEU A 382 17.58 22.22 7.56
C LEU A 382 18.23 23.53 7.10
N ARG A 383 19.57 23.65 7.19
CA ARG A 383 20.30 24.83 6.70
C ARG A 383 20.06 25.06 5.21
N VAL A 384 20.27 24.04 4.37
CA VAL A 384 20.09 24.18 2.91
C VAL A 384 18.63 24.41 2.52
N MET A 385 17.68 23.90 3.31
CA MET A 385 16.25 24.15 3.10
C MET A 385 15.87 25.60 3.43
N GLY A 386 16.44 26.18 4.48
CA GLY A 386 16.25 27.59 4.80
C GLY A 386 16.92 28.51 3.77
N GLU A 387 18.07 28.12 3.24
CA GLU A 387 18.77 28.88 2.19
C GLU A 387 17.99 28.92 0.89
N VAL A 388 17.42 27.80 0.42
CA VAL A 388 16.65 27.81 -0.83
C VAL A 388 15.41 28.70 -0.73
N GLY A 389 14.76 28.78 0.43
CA GLY A 389 13.65 29.72 0.66
C GLY A 389 14.09 31.17 0.48
N LYS A 390 15.23 31.55 1.08
CA LYS A 390 15.80 32.91 0.93
C LYS A 390 16.21 33.23 -0.51
N THR A 391 16.84 32.29 -1.22
CA THR A 391 17.34 32.54 -2.58
C THR A 391 16.24 32.58 -3.62
N THR A 392 15.19 31.77 -3.44
CA THR A 392 14.06 31.71 -4.39
C THR A 392 12.98 32.74 -4.08
N GLY A 393 12.86 33.17 -2.82
CA GLY A 393 11.76 34.01 -2.35
C GLY A 393 10.50 33.21 -1.97
N ILE A 394 10.55 31.87 -2.02
CA ILE A 394 9.44 31.02 -1.59
C ILE A 394 9.38 31.03 -0.05
N PRO A 395 8.19 31.20 0.58
CA PRO A 395 8.06 31.14 2.02
C PRO A 395 8.29 29.71 2.54
N ILE A 396 9.48 29.49 3.12
CA ILE A 396 9.88 28.21 3.72
C ILE A 396 10.15 28.39 5.22
N HIS A 397 9.38 27.71 6.05
CA HIS A 397 9.48 27.74 7.51
C HIS A 397 10.12 26.46 8.03
N VAL A 398 11.29 26.57 8.67
CA VAL A 398 12.14 25.41 9.01
C VAL A 398 12.24 25.21 10.51
N PHE A 399 11.95 23.98 10.96
CA PHE A 399 11.92 23.58 12.36
C PHE A 399 12.71 22.29 12.60
N GLY A 400 13.38 22.19 13.75
CA GLY A 400 14.19 21.05 14.13
C GLY A 400 13.52 20.13 15.14
N THR A 401 14.37 19.46 15.93
CA THR A 401 13.96 18.49 16.96
C THR A 401 13.32 19.13 18.17
N GLU A 402 13.59 20.41 18.41
CA GLU A 402 12.98 21.22 19.48
C GLU A 402 11.49 21.49 19.25
N THR A 403 11.01 21.35 18.02
CA THR A 403 9.61 21.53 17.65
C THR A 403 8.88 20.18 17.62
N HIS A 404 7.70 20.11 18.27
CA HIS A 404 6.86 18.90 18.26
C HIS A 404 6.55 18.47 16.83
N MET A 405 6.53 17.16 16.57
CA MET A 405 6.49 16.61 15.21
C MET A 405 5.37 17.22 14.35
N THR A 406 4.15 17.24 14.85
CA THR A 406 2.97 17.69 14.10
C THR A 406 2.65 19.17 14.29
N ALA A 407 3.46 19.92 15.04
CA ALA A 407 3.20 21.34 15.30
C ALA A 407 3.12 22.18 14.02
N ILE A 408 3.89 21.81 13.00
CA ILE A 408 3.90 22.52 11.72
C ILE A 408 2.58 22.40 10.95
N VAL A 409 1.75 21.39 11.23
CA VAL A 409 0.41 21.26 10.63
C VAL A 409 -0.47 22.41 11.11
N GLY A 410 -0.54 22.62 12.43
CA GLY A 410 -1.31 23.73 12.99
C GLY A 410 -0.79 25.09 12.53
N MET A 411 0.53 25.24 12.36
CA MET A 411 1.11 26.48 11.83
C MET A 411 0.67 26.74 10.39
N ALA A 412 0.71 25.69 9.56
CA ALA A 412 0.39 25.79 8.15
C ALA A 412 -1.10 25.99 7.86
N LEU A 413 -1.96 25.48 8.74
CA LEU A 413 -3.41 25.64 8.66
C LEU A 413 -3.95 26.86 9.43
N GLY A 414 -3.06 27.71 9.98
CA GLY A 414 -3.46 28.94 10.67
C GLY A 414 -4.03 28.76 12.08
N HIS A 415 -4.01 27.54 12.63
CA HIS A 415 -4.48 27.24 13.99
C HIS A 415 -3.51 27.66 15.10
N ARG A 416 -2.25 27.97 14.74
CA ARG A 416 -1.25 28.51 15.68
C ARG A 416 -0.26 29.44 14.98
N PRO A 417 0.31 30.42 15.69
CA PRO A 417 1.35 31.28 15.15
C PRO A 417 2.60 30.51 14.72
N ILE A 418 3.24 30.99 13.64
CA ILE A 418 4.56 30.57 13.22
C ILE A 418 5.55 31.12 14.25
N ALA A 419 6.29 30.24 14.94
CA ALA A 419 7.29 30.68 15.92
C ALA A 419 8.39 31.48 15.21
N THR A 420 8.58 32.74 15.61
CA THR A 420 9.55 33.65 14.99
C THR A 420 10.97 33.52 15.54
N GLN A 421 11.18 32.70 16.57
CA GLN A 421 12.51 32.42 17.12
C GLN A 421 12.65 30.92 17.47
N PRO A 422 13.73 30.25 17.05
CA PRO A 422 14.05 28.96 17.64
C PRO A 422 14.28 29.20 19.14
N ARG A 423 13.53 28.49 20.00
CA ARG A 423 13.99 28.29 21.38
C ARG A 423 15.34 27.62 21.23
N VAL A 424 16.42 28.37 21.46
CA VAL A 424 17.79 27.88 21.38
C VAL A 424 17.81 26.55 22.13
N ALA A 425 18.06 25.46 21.38
CA ALA A 425 18.17 24.16 21.99
C ALA A 425 19.38 24.23 22.93
N ALA A 426 19.12 24.19 24.24
CA ALA A 426 20.14 24.10 25.26
C ALA A 426 20.78 22.70 25.19
N HIS A 427 21.62 22.47 24.18
CA HIS A 427 22.40 21.24 24.07
C HIS A 427 23.88 21.57 24.27
N THR A 428 24.33 21.25 25.49
CA THR A 428 25.67 20.71 25.81
C THR A 428 26.89 21.51 25.36
N ALA A 429 26.93 22.80 25.71
CA ALA A 429 28.19 23.58 25.75
C ALA A 429 28.59 24.01 27.18
N ASN A 430 27.94 23.48 28.22
CA ASN A 430 28.21 23.82 29.63
C ASN A 430 28.87 22.69 30.44
N PHE A 431 29.28 21.58 29.81
CA PHE A 431 29.96 20.48 30.52
C PHE A 431 31.50 20.52 30.43
N LEU A 432 32.09 21.49 29.70
CA LEU A 432 33.55 21.58 29.54
C LEU A 432 34.18 22.92 29.93
N LEU A 433 33.40 23.89 30.39
CA LEU A 433 33.93 25.21 30.80
C LEU A 433 33.25 25.69 32.08
N ASN A 434 33.57 25.02 33.20
CA ASN A 434 33.45 25.64 34.52
C ASN A 434 34.34 24.92 35.55
N THR A 435 35.65 25.17 35.45
CA THR A 435 36.52 25.23 36.63
C THR A 435 37.21 26.58 36.59
N SER A 436 36.55 27.53 37.22
CA SER A 436 36.98 28.90 37.48
C SER A 436 38.36 28.96 38.13
N GLY A 437 39.15 29.91 37.68
CA GLY A 437 40.45 30.24 38.26
C GLY A 437 40.37 30.77 39.68
N SER A 438 41.49 30.62 40.38
CA SER A 438 41.91 31.51 41.45
C SER A 438 43.38 31.85 41.21
N SER A 439 43.64 33.15 41.17
CA SER A 439 44.95 33.79 41.08
C SER A 439 45.86 33.43 42.26
N LEU A 440 47.17 33.30 42.04
CA LEU A 440 48.24 33.92 42.85
C LEU A 440 49.64 33.66 42.24
N VAL A 441 50.34 34.76 41.95
CA VAL A 441 51.79 35.03 42.06
C VAL A 441 52.82 34.36 41.12
N LEU A 442 53.39 35.24 40.31
CA LEU A 442 54.74 35.35 39.75
C LEU A 442 55.85 34.46 40.36
N ARG A 443 56.55 33.68 39.51
CA ARG A 443 58.02 33.53 39.57
C ARG A 443 58.60 32.93 38.28
N THR A 444 59.50 33.70 37.69
CA THR A 444 60.40 33.39 36.57
C THR A 444 61.34 32.23 36.92
N LEU A 445 61.63 31.33 35.96
CA LEU A 445 62.96 30.74 35.72
C LEU A 445 62.99 29.95 34.40
N ARG A 446 64.01 30.24 33.58
CA ARG A 446 64.43 29.49 32.37
C ARG A 446 65.27 28.27 32.78
N LEU A 447 65.27 27.21 31.97
CA LEU A 447 66.38 26.26 31.64
C LEU A 447 65.75 25.06 30.89
N SER A 448 65.94 24.89 29.58
CA SER A 448 67.07 24.29 28.83
C SER A 448 66.85 22.81 28.47
N GLN A 449 67.13 22.52 27.20
CA GLN A 449 67.17 21.27 26.42
C GLN A 449 67.69 20.02 27.16
N LEU A 450 67.21 18.83 26.76
CA LEU A 450 68.00 17.74 26.11
C LEU A 450 67.23 16.39 26.01
N ILE A 451 67.28 15.79 24.82
CA ILE A 451 67.00 14.39 24.40
C ILE A 451 68.40 13.70 24.38
N PRO A 452 68.64 12.38 24.67
CA PRO A 452 68.28 11.28 23.75
C PRO A 452 68.12 9.81 24.23
N ASP A 453 67.42 9.06 23.37
CA ASP A 453 67.61 7.69 22.84
C ASP A 453 67.73 6.39 23.69
N SER A 454 66.91 5.39 23.31
CA SER A 454 67.31 4.09 22.70
C SER A 454 66.72 2.79 23.31
N ASN A 455 66.26 1.93 22.36
CA ASN A 455 66.33 0.46 22.27
C ASN A 455 65.71 -0.47 23.34
N ALA A 456 64.77 -1.33 22.94
CA ALA A 456 65.01 -2.75 22.61
C ALA A 456 63.73 -3.63 22.69
N LEU A 457 63.55 -4.47 21.67
CA LEU A 457 62.66 -5.64 21.57
C LEU A 457 63.32 -6.87 22.26
N PRO A 458 62.57 -7.92 22.68
CA PRO A 458 62.30 -9.02 21.73
C PRO A 458 60.97 -9.78 21.90
N THR A 459 60.69 -10.53 20.83
CA THR A 459 59.64 -11.48 20.50
C THR A 459 59.55 -12.71 21.42
N LEU A 460 58.34 -13.26 21.64
CA LEU A 460 58.14 -14.69 21.90
C LEU A 460 56.80 -15.19 21.32
N THR A 461 56.85 -16.38 20.75
CA THR A 461 55.85 -17.02 19.89
C THR A 461 54.94 -17.99 20.67
N MET A 462 53.70 -18.15 20.16
CA MET A 462 52.76 -19.30 20.24
C MET A 462 52.25 -19.81 21.60
N LEU A 463 50.92 -19.84 21.74
CA LEU A 463 50.10 -21.07 21.81
C LEU A 463 48.59 -20.72 21.92
N LEU A 464 47.79 -21.26 21.00
CA LEU A 464 46.33 -21.33 21.08
C LEU A 464 45.91 -22.40 22.12
N PRO A 465 44.72 -22.27 22.71
CA PRO A 465 43.71 -23.28 22.37
C PRO A 465 42.29 -22.73 22.18
N CYS A 466 41.59 -23.38 21.24
CA CYS A 466 40.14 -23.31 21.04
C CYS A 466 39.37 -23.75 22.30
N GLN A 467 38.30 -23.03 22.64
CA GLN A 467 37.14 -23.63 23.32
C GLN A 467 35.82 -23.08 22.75
N ASN A 468 34.94 -24.03 22.46
CA ASN A 468 33.55 -23.90 22.04
C ASN A 468 32.73 -23.08 23.04
N ILE A 469 31.88 -22.17 22.55
CA ILE A 469 30.77 -21.62 23.32
C ILE A 469 29.47 -21.93 22.58
N ASN A 470 28.68 -22.81 23.18
CA ASN A 470 27.31 -23.14 22.81
C ASN A 470 26.33 -22.09 23.33
N TYR A 471 25.27 -21.87 22.54
CA TYR A 471 24.11 -21.04 22.83
C TYR A 471 23.41 -21.42 24.15
N SER A 472 22.98 -20.41 24.91
CA SER A 472 21.88 -20.54 25.85
C SER A 472 20.86 -19.41 25.67
N LYS A 473 19.59 -19.80 25.80
CA LYS A 473 18.37 -19.01 25.59
C LYS A 473 18.28 -17.85 26.57
N THR A 474 17.93 -16.67 26.08
CA THR A 474 17.42 -15.58 26.93
C THR A 474 15.98 -15.28 26.52
N THR A 475 15.08 -15.68 27.41
CA THR A 475 13.67 -15.32 27.46
C THR A 475 13.49 -13.82 27.59
N TRP A 476 12.73 -13.20 26.68
CA TRP A 476 12.18 -11.86 26.87
C TRP A 476 10.70 -11.99 27.25
N SER A 477 10.40 -11.56 28.48
CA SER A 477 9.04 -11.35 28.96
C SER A 477 8.37 -10.26 28.12
N THR A 478 7.25 -10.58 27.48
CA THR A 478 6.37 -9.58 26.88
C THR A 478 5.13 -9.42 27.76
N TYR A 479 4.86 -8.16 28.05
CA TYR A 479 3.79 -7.60 28.84
C TYR A 479 2.42 -8.03 28.28
N GLN A 480 1.55 -8.54 29.15
CA GLN A 480 0.12 -8.71 28.86
C GLN A 480 -0.52 -7.32 28.68
N GLY A 481 -1.12 -7.09 27.52
CA GLY A 481 -2.05 -6.00 27.28
C GLY A 481 -3.38 -6.60 26.83
N ASP A 482 -4.28 -6.80 27.78
CA ASP A 482 -5.65 -7.25 27.54
C ASP A 482 -6.52 -6.12 26.96
N SER A 483 -7.41 -6.54 26.06
CA SER A 483 -8.71 -5.98 25.65
C SER A 483 -8.83 -4.48 25.36
N TRP A 484 -9.16 -4.12 24.11
CA TRP A 484 -10.24 -3.16 23.76
C TRP A 484 -10.69 -3.44 22.31
N ALA A 485 -11.58 -4.40 22.14
CA ALA A 485 -12.35 -4.60 20.92
C ALA A 485 -13.81 -4.84 21.31
N HIS A 486 -14.56 -3.76 21.49
CA HIS A 486 -16.02 -3.80 21.57
C HIS A 486 -16.63 -2.52 21.00
N THR A 487 -17.43 -2.74 19.95
CA THR A 487 -18.73 -2.10 19.73
C THR A 487 -18.76 -0.62 19.32
N ILE A 488 -18.93 -0.36 18.03
CA ILE A 488 -19.78 0.76 17.57
C ILE A 488 -20.70 0.25 16.45
N THR A 489 -21.88 -0.20 16.87
CA THR A 489 -23.12 -0.19 16.10
C THR A 489 -24.01 0.89 16.69
N SER A 490 -24.18 2.00 15.97
CA SER A 490 -25.35 2.88 16.01
C SER A 490 -25.29 3.87 14.86
#